data_AF-A0A2W4VM43-F1
#
_entry.id   AF-A0A2W4VM43-F1
#
_cell.length_a   1.000
_cell.length_b   1.000
_cell.length_c   1.000
_cell.angle_alpha   90.00
_cell.angle_beta   90.00
_cell.angle_gamma   90.00
#
_symmetry.space_group_name_H-M   'P 1'
#
loop_
_entity.id
_entity.type
_entity.pdbx_description
1 polymer ?
#
loop_
_entity_poly.entity_id
_entity_poly.type
_entity_poly.pdbx_seq_one_letter_code
_entity_poly.pdbx_strand_id
1 'polypeptide(L)'
;MPNRLETQTTTVWKALSLGLLIVAIAAVIIAAVSLTPVAGDVPSTEAAVLQKQLEFILKTNSAFLGFLGIIGALLTWFFKNNLQDAKVVAAQMVREEMDSHIKARVEEEFRYWEMSAKTERVIGQTLVDYYLPGGGAVPEELHLVKQRGFRQVSFCDRAEQIRRSEADVVIVDLQNAKGADGSAQVVTDKGKLTAESEQWAQRQIDTVRAVTGNGKVLVVYVRGTVAHLNSAELQQEYVLAANNQVTLVGHAGNGAYVALGARRKQQ
;
A
#
# COMPACT_ATOMS: atom_id res chain seq x y z
N MET A 1 56.95 23.48 13.49
CA MET A 1 55.86 23.20 14.45
C MET A 1 55.20 24.53 14.81
N PRO A 2 54.09 24.91 14.16
CA PRO A 2 53.37 26.14 14.50
C PRO A 2 52.39 25.90 15.67
N ASN A 3 52.24 26.94 16.48
CA ASN A 3 51.53 27.00 17.76
C ASN A 3 50.09 26.44 17.70
N ARG A 4 49.88 25.25 18.27
CA ARG A 4 48.55 24.65 18.48
C ARG A 4 47.76 25.26 19.64
N LEU A 5 48.38 26.16 20.41
CA LEU A 5 47.79 26.81 21.58
C LEU A 5 46.98 28.07 21.25
N GLU A 6 47.16 28.69 20.08
CA GLU A 6 46.43 29.93 19.73
C GLU A 6 45.00 29.68 19.23
N THR A 7 44.68 28.51 18.70
CA THR A 7 43.32 28.24 18.15
C THR A 7 42.29 27.94 19.22
N GLN A 8 42.70 27.39 20.37
CA GLN A 8 41.77 26.99 21.43
C GLN A 8 41.21 28.19 22.22
N THR A 9 42.02 29.23 22.43
CA THR A 9 41.61 30.44 23.18
C THR A 9 40.53 31.24 22.45
N THR A 10 40.55 31.27 21.12
CA THR A 10 39.59 32.05 20.32
C THR A 10 38.19 31.47 20.32
N THR A 11 38.04 30.15 20.48
CA THR A 11 36.73 29.47 20.45
C THR A 11 36.00 29.66 21.77
N VAL A 12 36.75 29.56 22.89
CA VAL A 12 36.20 29.78 24.24
C VAL A 12 35.75 31.24 24.40
N TRP A 13 36.55 32.21 23.94
CA TRP A 13 36.17 33.62 23.97
C TRP A 13 34.91 33.93 23.16
N LYS A 14 34.74 33.31 21.99
CA LYS A 14 33.53 33.45 21.17
C LYS A 14 32.29 32.91 21.88
N ALA A 15 32.38 31.71 22.48
CA ALA A 15 31.27 31.12 23.23
C ALA A 15 30.88 31.98 24.45
N LEU A 16 31.87 32.50 25.18
CA LEU A 16 31.65 33.35 26.35
C LEU A 16 31.04 34.70 25.96
N SER A 17 31.48 35.29 24.83
CA SER A 17 30.91 36.54 24.31
C SER A 17 29.45 36.39 23.84
N LEU A 18 29.10 35.24 23.25
CA LEU A 18 27.74 34.93 22.82
C LEU A 18 26.80 34.73 24.02
N GLY A 19 27.28 34.02 25.06
CA GLY A 19 26.53 33.84 26.30
C GLY A 19 26.24 35.18 27.01
N LEU A 20 27.24 36.05 27.11
CA LEU A 20 27.08 37.39 27.69
C LEU A 20 26.10 38.26 26.89
N LEU A 21 26.12 38.15 25.55
CA LEU A 21 25.20 38.88 24.68
C LEU A 21 23.74 38.43 24.90
N ILE A 22 23.50 37.11 25.01
CA ILE A 22 22.16 36.57 25.25
C ILE A 22 21.62 37.04 26.61
N VAL A 23 22.45 37.00 27.66
CA VAL A 23 22.08 37.47 29.00
C VAL A 23 21.79 38.98 28.99
N ALA A 24 22.59 39.78 28.29
CA ALA A 24 22.36 41.21 28.16
C ALA A 24 21.05 41.53 27.43
N ILE A 25 20.74 40.82 26.34
CA ILE A 25 19.47 40.98 25.60
C ILE A 25 18.27 40.60 26.48
N ALA A 26 18.36 39.48 27.21
CA ALA A 26 17.30 39.06 28.13
C ALA A 26 17.08 40.09 29.26
N ALA A 27 18.15 40.64 29.83
CA ALA A 27 18.07 41.68 30.86
C ALA A 27 17.40 42.97 30.34
N VAL A 28 17.70 43.39 29.11
CA VAL A 28 17.07 44.56 28.47
C VAL A 28 15.57 44.32 28.26
N ILE A 29 15.16 43.13 27.81
CA ILE A 29 13.75 42.78 27.63
C ILE A 29 13.02 42.77 28.98
N ILE A 30 13.60 42.16 30.01
CA ILE A 30 13.01 42.12 31.36
C ILE A 30 12.86 43.53 31.94
N ALA A 31 13.90 44.37 31.80
CA ALA A 31 13.87 45.76 32.29
C ALA A 31 12.83 46.61 31.53
N ALA A 32 12.68 46.40 30.22
CA ALA A 32 11.68 47.10 29.41
C ALA A 32 10.24 46.72 29.81
N VAL A 33 10.01 45.46 30.20
CA VAL A 33 8.69 44.96 30.60
C VAL A 33 8.34 45.30 32.06
N SER A 34 9.34 45.50 32.92
CA SER A 34 9.14 45.70 34.37
C SER A 34 8.94 47.16 34.81
N LEU A 35 8.85 48.13 33.90
CA LEU A 35 8.57 49.52 34.27
C LEU A 35 7.11 49.65 34.72
N THR A 36 6.91 49.76 36.03
CA THR A 36 5.61 49.98 36.67
C THR A 36 4.97 51.28 36.16
N PRO A 37 3.66 51.27 35.86
CA PRO A 37 2.98 52.49 35.44
C PRO A 37 2.99 53.50 36.59
N VAL A 38 3.50 54.70 36.33
CA VAL A 38 3.46 55.83 37.28
C VAL A 38 1.98 56.16 37.54
N ALA A 39 1.56 55.94 38.79
CA ALA A 39 0.24 56.31 39.29
C ALA A 39 0.28 57.79 39.69
N GLY A 40 -0.50 58.61 38.99
CA GLY A 40 -0.77 60.00 39.32
C GLY A 40 -2.28 60.23 39.12
N ASP A 41 -2.88 60.93 40.08
CA ASP A 41 -4.33 61.08 40.28
C ASP A 41 -5.07 61.94 39.23
N VAL A 42 -6.34 61.58 39.06
CA VAL A 42 -7.51 61.95 38.21
C VAL A 42 -7.69 63.48 37.96
N PRO A 43 -8.27 64.02 36.82
CA PRO A 43 -9.53 63.61 36.18
C PRO A 43 -9.73 63.77 34.64
N SER A 44 -10.13 62.67 34.01
CA SER A 44 -11.09 62.51 32.88
C SER A 44 -10.85 61.10 32.34
N THR A 45 -11.67 60.15 32.81
CA THR A 45 -11.36 58.72 32.89
C THR A 45 -11.14 58.03 31.55
N GLU A 46 -11.60 58.58 30.43
CA GLU A 46 -11.42 57.96 29.12
C GLU A 46 -10.23 58.52 28.34
N ALA A 47 -10.02 59.84 28.37
CA ALA A 47 -8.92 60.49 27.66
C ALA A 47 -7.55 60.10 28.25
N ALA A 48 -7.46 60.01 29.58
CA ALA A 48 -6.22 59.62 30.25
C ALA A 48 -5.87 58.13 30.03
N VAL A 49 -6.87 57.26 29.95
CA VAL A 49 -6.66 55.83 29.67
C VAL A 49 -6.21 55.63 28.22
N LEU A 50 -6.83 56.33 27.26
CA LEU A 50 -6.42 56.30 25.86
C LEU A 50 -4.99 56.82 25.67
N GLN A 51 -4.62 57.90 26.36
CA GLN A 51 -3.26 58.44 26.29
C GLN A 51 -2.21 57.45 26.83
N LYS A 52 -2.48 56.79 27.97
CA LYS A 52 -1.58 55.77 28.53
C LYS A 52 -1.47 54.53 27.64
N GLN A 53 -2.55 54.12 26.98
CA GLN A 53 -2.53 53.01 26.02
C GLN A 53 -1.74 53.35 24.75
N LEU A 54 -1.91 54.57 24.22
CA LEU A 54 -1.17 55.01 23.03
C LEU A 54 0.34 55.10 23.32
N GLU A 55 0.72 55.61 24.49
CA GLU A 55 2.12 55.70 24.91
C GLU A 55 2.73 54.30 25.12
N PHE A 56 1.97 53.34 25.67
CA PHE A 56 2.40 51.95 25.78
C PHE A 56 2.62 51.31 24.41
N ILE A 57 1.70 51.51 23.45
CA ILE A 57 1.81 50.97 22.08
C ILE A 57 3.03 51.57 21.37
N LEU A 58 3.23 52.88 21.46
CA LEU A 58 4.38 53.55 20.85
C LEU A 58 5.71 53.08 21.44
N LYS A 59 5.78 52.90 22.77
CA LYS A 59 6.97 52.39 23.44
C LYS A 59 7.24 50.91 23.16
N THR A 60 6.18 50.11 23.02
CA THR A 60 6.29 48.70 22.62
C THR A 60 6.76 48.57 21.17
N ASN A 61 6.24 49.40 20.27
CA ASN A 61 6.66 49.42 18.87
C ASN A 61 8.11 49.87 18.70
N SER A 62 8.57 50.88 19.46
CA SER A 62 9.96 51.32 19.40
C SER A 62 10.94 50.28 19.98
N ALA A 63 10.59 49.64 21.09
CA ALA A 63 11.37 48.53 21.65
C ALA A 63 11.44 47.33 20.69
N PHE A 64 10.32 46.99 20.04
CA PHE A 64 10.26 45.92 19.06
C PHE A 64 11.11 46.23 17.81
N LEU A 65 11.03 47.45 17.28
CA LEU A 65 11.89 47.87 16.17
C LEU A 65 13.38 47.87 16.54
N GLY A 66 13.72 48.27 17.76
CA GLY A 66 15.08 48.16 18.29
C GLY A 66 15.58 46.71 18.36
N PHE A 67 14.73 45.79 18.85
CA PHE A 67 15.03 44.36 18.90
C PHE A 67 15.21 43.76 17.49
N LEU A 68 14.31 44.09 16.55
CA LEU A 68 14.46 43.68 15.16
C LEU A 68 15.73 44.22 14.51
N GLY A 69 16.15 45.44 14.87
CA GLY A 69 17.44 46.00 14.44
C GLY A 69 18.63 45.18 14.94
N ILE A 70 18.62 44.77 16.21
CA ILE A 70 19.67 43.93 16.81
C ILE A 70 19.67 42.53 16.19
N ILE A 71 18.50 41.90 16.02
CA ILE A 71 18.39 40.62 15.31
C ILE A 71 18.89 40.76 13.88
N GLY A 72 18.50 41.83 13.16
CA GLY A 72 18.95 42.09 11.80
C GLY A 72 20.47 42.21 11.69
N ALA A 73 21.10 42.92 12.63
CA ALA A 73 22.55 43.02 12.71
C ALA A 73 23.22 41.68 13.05
N LEU A 74 22.65 40.91 13.97
CA LEU A 74 23.15 39.57 14.33
C LEU A 74 23.01 38.58 13.19
N LEU A 75 21.84 38.51 12.54
CA LEU A 75 21.61 37.68 11.36
C LEU A 75 22.56 38.08 10.23
N THR A 76 22.72 39.38 9.96
CA THR A 76 23.67 39.86 8.94
C THR A 76 25.10 39.44 9.28
N TRP A 77 25.53 39.56 10.55
CA TRP A 77 26.85 39.16 10.99
C TRP A 77 27.07 37.64 10.94
N PHE A 78 26.09 36.85 11.37
CA PHE A 78 26.13 35.38 11.37
C PHE A 78 26.09 34.82 9.94
N PHE A 79 25.25 35.39 9.07
CA PHE A 79 25.12 34.96 7.69
C PHE A 79 26.26 35.46 6.79
N LYS A 80 26.88 36.61 7.09
CA LYS A 80 28.04 37.11 6.33
C LYS A 80 29.26 36.19 6.45
N ASN A 81 29.40 35.47 7.57
CA ASN A 81 30.59 34.64 7.83
C ASN A 81 30.34 33.12 7.78
N ASN A 82 29.10 32.63 7.78
CA ASN A 82 28.81 31.19 7.95
C ASN A 82 27.72 30.61 7.02
N LEU A 83 27.16 31.41 6.11
CA LEU A 83 26.04 30.94 5.26
C LEU A 83 26.47 29.89 4.21
N GLN A 84 27.76 29.83 3.84
CA GLN A 84 28.25 28.74 2.99
C GLN A 84 28.43 27.43 3.79
N ASP A 85 29.02 27.48 4.99
CA ASP A 85 29.21 26.29 5.83
C ASP A 85 27.88 25.72 6.34
N ALA A 86 26.93 26.56 6.73
CA ALA A 86 25.59 26.10 7.12
C ALA A 86 24.82 25.46 5.95
N LYS A 87 24.99 25.99 4.72
CA LYS A 87 24.42 25.37 3.51
C LYS A 87 25.07 24.02 3.21
N VAL A 88 26.38 23.89 3.38
CA VAL A 88 27.10 22.63 3.17
C VAL A 88 26.66 21.57 4.19
N VAL A 89 26.62 21.92 5.48
CA VAL A 89 26.20 20.98 6.54
C VAL A 89 24.74 20.60 6.42
N ALA A 90 23.84 21.55 6.12
CA ALA A 90 22.43 21.25 5.89
C ALA A 90 22.23 20.41 4.62
N ALA A 91 22.95 20.69 3.52
CA ALA A 91 22.89 19.88 2.31
C ALA A 91 23.45 18.46 2.54
N GLN A 92 24.45 18.31 3.40
CA GLN A 92 25.08 17.02 3.71
C GLN A 92 24.19 16.18 4.64
N MET A 93 23.61 16.77 5.70
CA MET A 93 22.60 16.08 6.53
C MET A 93 21.35 15.73 5.72
N VAL A 94 20.85 16.63 4.89
CA VAL A 94 19.68 16.34 4.04
C VAL A 94 19.98 15.23 3.04
N ARG A 95 21.20 15.15 2.47
CA ARG A 95 21.61 14.05 1.59
C ARG A 95 21.73 12.72 2.33
N GLU A 96 22.35 12.70 3.51
CA GLU A 96 22.51 11.46 4.28
C GLU A 96 21.17 10.93 4.81
N GLU A 97 20.28 11.82 5.28
CA GLU A 97 18.94 11.45 5.74
C GLU A 97 18.03 11.06 4.56
N MET A 98 18.10 11.77 3.41
CA MET A 98 17.42 11.37 2.18
C MET A 98 17.91 10.01 1.70
N ASP A 99 19.22 9.78 1.61
CA ASP A 99 19.75 8.52 1.09
C ASP A 99 19.36 7.34 2.00
N SER A 100 19.33 7.50 3.32
CA SER A 100 18.95 6.39 4.21
C SER A 100 17.44 6.12 4.19
N HIS A 101 16.59 7.15 4.22
CA HIS A 101 15.13 7.00 4.24
C HIS A 101 14.55 6.69 2.86
N ILE A 102 15.10 7.26 1.78
CA ILE A 102 14.68 6.96 0.41
C ILE A 102 15.13 5.57 0.04
N LYS A 103 16.35 5.14 0.37
CA LYS A 103 16.83 3.81 0.00
C LYS A 103 16.02 2.70 0.68
N ALA A 104 15.75 2.83 1.98
CA ALA A 104 14.93 1.85 2.70
C ALA A 104 13.51 1.75 2.13
N ARG A 105 12.86 2.89 1.85
CA ARG A 105 11.51 2.89 1.26
C ARG A 105 11.51 2.41 -0.20
N VAL A 106 12.50 2.78 -0.99
CA VAL A 106 12.62 2.32 -2.38
C VAL A 106 12.88 0.82 -2.43
N GLU A 107 13.71 0.28 -1.54
CA GLU A 107 13.93 -1.18 -1.44
C GLU A 107 12.65 -1.93 -1.03
N GLU A 108 11.87 -1.40 -0.07
CA GLU A 108 10.58 -1.99 0.32
C GLU A 108 9.56 -1.97 -0.82
N GLU A 109 9.41 -0.82 -1.48
CA GLU A 109 8.52 -0.67 -2.64
C GLU A 109 8.99 -1.57 -3.78
N PHE A 110 10.29 -1.62 -4.09
CA PHE A 110 10.82 -2.47 -5.14
C PHE A 110 10.58 -3.96 -4.85
N ARG A 111 10.72 -4.38 -3.59
CA ARG A 111 10.39 -5.74 -3.17
C ARG A 111 8.90 -6.03 -3.35
N TYR A 112 8.01 -5.08 -3.00
CA TYR A 112 6.57 -5.23 -3.21
C TYR A 112 6.21 -5.32 -4.70
N TRP A 113 6.83 -4.49 -5.53
CA TRP A 113 6.71 -4.54 -6.98
C TRP A 113 7.22 -5.84 -7.57
N GLU A 114 8.37 -6.33 -7.12
CA GLU A 114 8.94 -7.59 -7.59
C GLU A 114 8.03 -8.77 -7.23
N MET A 115 7.47 -8.78 -6.02
CA MET A 115 6.51 -9.79 -5.60
C MET A 115 5.23 -9.72 -6.42
N SER A 116 4.70 -8.52 -6.67
CA SER A 116 3.50 -8.29 -7.47
C SER A 116 3.73 -8.67 -8.94
N ALA A 117 4.87 -8.32 -9.51
CA ALA A 117 5.25 -8.66 -10.88
C ALA A 117 5.49 -10.16 -11.06
N LYS A 118 6.10 -10.84 -10.08
CA LYS A 118 6.22 -12.31 -10.07
C LYS A 118 4.84 -12.97 -10.04
N THR A 119 3.95 -12.46 -9.19
CA THR A 119 2.57 -12.92 -9.03
C THR A 119 1.83 -12.84 -10.38
N GLU A 120 1.78 -11.65 -10.98
CA GLU A 120 1.11 -11.47 -12.28
C GLU A 120 1.81 -12.22 -13.43
N ARG A 121 3.13 -12.42 -13.37
CA ARG A 121 3.84 -13.25 -14.36
C ARG A 121 3.37 -14.70 -14.34
N VAL A 122 3.11 -15.29 -13.16
CA VAL A 122 2.60 -16.67 -13.09
C VAL A 122 1.25 -16.76 -13.81
N ILE A 123 0.37 -15.81 -13.58
CA ILE A 123 -0.96 -15.75 -14.22
C ILE A 123 -0.80 -15.59 -15.73
N GLY A 124 0.02 -14.64 -16.18
CA GLY A 124 0.29 -14.39 -17.61
C GLY A 124 1.02 -15.53 -18.34
N GLN A 125 1.50 -16.56 -17.63
CA GLN A 125 2.10 -17.77 -18.21
C GLN A 125 1.19 -19.00 -18.15
N THR A 126 0.07 -18.90 -17.42
CA THR A 126 -0.82 -20.03 -17.13
C THR A 126 -1.85 -20.22 -18.24
N LEU A 127 -2.04 -21.47 -18.66
CA LEU A 127 -3.07 -21.88 -19.61
C LEU A 127 -4.31 -22.35 -18.86
N VAL A 128 -5.49 -21.85 -19.25
CA VAL A 128 -6.76 -22.19 -18.59
C VAL A 128 -7.71 -22.81 -19.61
N ASP A 129 -8.30 -23.96 -19.26
CA ASP A 129 -9.46 -24.49 -19.96
C ASP A 129 -10.71 -24.18 -19.15
N TYR A 130 -11.74 -23.67 -19.82
CA TYR A 130 -13.05 -23.41 -19.26
C TYR A 130 -14.05 -24.38 -19.87
N TYR A 131 -14.45 -25.39 -19.10
CA TYR A 131 -15.33 -26.45 -19.53
C TYR A 131 -16.78 -26.20 -19.09
N LEU A 132 -17.69 -26.22 -20.06
CA LEU A 132 -19.14 -26.15 -19.84
C LEU A 132 -19.79 -27.48 -20.27
N PRO A 133 -20.19 -28.35 -19.32
CA PRO A 133 -20.90 -29.59 -19.63
C PRO A 133 -22.20 -29.33 -20.38
N GLY A 134 -22.46 -30.12 -21.43
CA GLY A 134 -23.63 -29.95 -22.31
C GLY A 134 -23.45 -28.85 -23.35
N GLY A 135 -22.36 -28.07 -23.28
CA GLY A 135 -22.09 -26.97 -24.18
C GLY A 135 -23.11 -25.84 -24.05
N GLY A 136 -23.34 -25.14 -25.17
CA GLY A 136 -24.29 -24.04 -25.25
C GLY A 136 -23.63 -22.69 -25.49
N ALA A 137 -24.34 -21.62 -25.12
CA ALA A 137 -23.82 -20.27 -25.23
C ALA A 137 -22.68 -20.05 -24.24
N VAL A 138 -21.65 -19.34 -24.68
CA VAL A 138 -20.50 -18.97 -23.84
C VAL A 138 -21.00 -18.14 -22.64
N PRO A 139 -20.71 -18.56 -21.40
CA PRO A 139 -21.15 -17.84 -20.21
C PRO A 139 -20.34 -16.55 -19.99
N GLU A 140 -20.95 -15.58 -19.31
CA GLU A 140 -20.30 -14.30 -18.99
C GLU A 140 -19.07 -14.51 -18.10
N GLU A 141 -19.09 -15.52 -17.23
CA GLU A 141 -17.98 -15.88 -16.36
C GLU A 141 -16.69 -16.22 -17.12
N LEU A 142 -16.79 -16.77 -18.34
CA LEU A 142 -15.61 -16.97 -19.18
C LEU A 142 -14.92 -15.64 -19.50
N HIS A 143 -15.69 -14.58 -19.72
CA HIS A 143 -15.15 -13.26 -20.02
C HIS A 143 -14.38 -12.69 -18.82
N LEU A 144 -14.91 -12.86 -17.59
CA LEU A 144 -14.22 -12.45 -16.36
C LEU A 144 -12.89 -13.18 -16.18
N VAL A 145 -12.86 -14.49 -16.46
CA VAL A 145 -11.62 -15.28 -16.43
C VAL A 145 -10.63 -14.77 -17.48
N LYS A 146 -11.08 -14.47 -18.71
CA LYS A 146 -10.23 -13.87 -19.76
C LYS A 146 -9.64 -12.53 -19.35
N GLN A 147 -10.43 -11.66 -18.73
CA GLN A 147 -9.99 -10.35 -18.25
C GLN A 147 -8.93 -10.43 -17.15
N ARG A 148 -8.80 -11.56 -16.45
CA ARG A 148 -7.80 -11.74 -15.39
C ARG A 148 -6.35 -11.70 -15.90
N GLY A 149 -6.13 -11.88 -17.20
CA GLY A 149 -4.80 -11.79 -17.81
C GLY A 149 -4.05 -13.12 -17.88
N PHE A 150 -4.76 -14.25 -17.89
CA PHE A 150 -4.13 -15.55 -18.19
C PHE A 150 -3.54 -15.57 -19.60
N ARG A 151 -2.49 -16.39 -19.82
CA ARG A 151 -1.84 -16.52 -21.13
C ARG A 151 -2.84 -16.87 -22.23
N GLN A 152 -3.71 -17.83 -21.93
CA GLN A 152 -4.75 -18.30 -22.82
C GLN A 152 -5.90 -18.87 -21.98
N VAL A 153 -7.13 -18.57 -22.39
CA VAL A 153 -8.34 -19.17 -21.82
C VAL A 153 -9.14 -19.80 -22.96
N SER A 154 -9.12 -21.13 -23.03
CA SER A 154 -9.82 -21.92 -24.04
C SER A 154 -11.20 -22.31 -23.55
N PHE A 155 -12.22 -22.16 -24.39
CA PHE A 155 -13.56 -22.68 -24.08
C PHE A 155 -13.67 -24.13 -24.56
N CYS A 156 -14.13 -25.01 -23.68
CA CYS A 156 -14.34 -26.43 -23.95
C CYS A 156 -15.82 -26.78 -23.73
N ASP A 157 -16.44 -27.42 -24.71
CA ASP A 157 -17.80 -27.98 -24.60
C ASP A 157 -17.79 -29.50 -24.38
N ARG A 158 -16.61 -30.13 -24.50
CA ARG A 158 -16.41 -31.57 -24.41
C ARG A 158 -15.16 -31.91 -23.62
N ALA A 159 -15.23 -32.96 -22.81
CA ALA A 159 -14.09 -33.42 -22.00
C ALA A 159 -12.88 -33.85 -22.86
N GLU A 160 -13.10 -34.31 -24.09
CA GLU A 160 -12.02 -34.68 -25.01
C GLU A 160 -11.14 -33.49 -25.40
N GLN A 161 -11.68 -32.26 -25.40
CA GLN A 161 -10.90 -31.05 -25.66
C GLN A 161 -9.92 -30.79 -24.51
N ILE A 162 -10.38 -30.98 -23.26
CA ILE A 162 -9.54 -30.86 -22.06
C ILE A 162 -8.41 -31.91 -22.08
N ARG A 163 -8.70 -33.14 -22.49
CA ARG A 163 -7.70 -34.23 -22.57
C ARG A 163 -6.53 -33.86 -23.48
N ARG A 164 -6.80 -33.17 -24.59
CA ARG A 164 -5.81 -32.78 -25.58
C ARG A 164 -5.11 -31.46 -25.22
N SER A 165 -5.56 -30.80 -24.17
CA SER A 165 -5.07 -29.50 -23.76
C SER A 165 -3.91 -29.61 -22.78
N GLU A 166 -2.98 -28.68 -22.93
CA GLU A 166 -1.88 -28.44 -21.99
C GLU A 166 -2.26 -27.47 -20.87
N ALA A 167 -3.57 -27.24 -20.65
CA ALA A 167 -4.03 -26.35 -19.60
C ALA A 167 -3.50 -26.75 -18.21
N ASP A 168 -3.13 -25.73 -17.44
CA ASP A 168 -2.65 -25.83 -16.07
C ASP A 168 -3.80 -25.84 -15.07
N VAL A 169 -4.84 -25.06 -15.39
CA VAL A 169 -6.06 -24.92 -14.61
C VAL A 169 -7.25 -25.27 -15.50
N VAL A 170 -8.13 -26.12 -14.97
CA VAL A 170 -9.39 -26.47 -15.63
C VAL A 170 -10.53 -25.96 -14.76
N ILE A 171 -11.36 -25.10 -15.31
CA ILE A 171 -12.59 -24.62 -14.69
C ILE A 171 -13.74 -25.50 -15.19
N VAL A 172 -14.53 -26.05 -14.27
CA VAL A 172 -15.74 -26.83 -14.59
C VAL A 172 -16.95 -26.01 -14.17
N ASP A 173 -17.65 -25.46 -15.15
CA ASP A 173 -18.84 -24.65 -14.93
C ASP A 173 -20.10 -25.52 -14.86
N LEU A 174 -20.42 -25.96 -13.65
CA LEU A 174 -21.67 -26.68 -13.37
C LEU A 174 -22.85 -25.73 -13.23
N GLN A 175 -22.59 -24.46 -12.88
CA GLN A 175 -23.62 -23.47 -12.60
C GLN A 175 -24.41 -23.06 -13.85
N ASN A 176 -23.72 -22.89 -14.98
CA ASN A 176 -24.34 -22.47 -16.24
C ASN A 176 -24.68 -23.65 -17.16
N ALA A 177 -24.43 -24.89 -16.72
CA ALA A 177 -24.73 -26.08 -17.49
C ALA A 177 -26.25 -26.26 -17.67
N LYS A 178 -26.66 -26.48 -18.93
CA LYS A 178 -28.07 -26.65 -19.31
C LYS A 178 -28.33 -28.05 -19.85
N GLY A 179 -29.51 -28.57 -19.55
CA GLY A 179 -30.03 -29.80 -20.12
C GLY A 179 -30.42 -29.65 -21.58
N ALA A 180 -30.78 -30.76 -22.21
CA ALA A 180 -31.30 -30.77 -23.58
C ALA A 180 -32.60 -29.95 -23.74
N ASP A 181 -33.36 -29.81 -22.65
CA ASP A 181 -34.57 -28.99 -22.55
C ASP A 181 -34.30 -27.52 -22.20
N GLY A 182 -33.03 -27.14 -22.03
CA GLY A 182 -32.60 -25.80 -21.63
C GLY A 182 -32.74 -25.50 -20.13
N SER A 183 -33.22 -26.46 -19.32
CA SER A 183 -33.30 -26.33 -17.87
C SER A 183 -31.91 -26.36 -17.23
N ALA A 184 -31.77 -25.75 -16.05
CA ALA A 184 -30.51 -25.83 -15.30
C ALA A 184 -30.29 -27.27 -14.79
N GLN A 185 -29.09 -27.81 -15.01
CA GLN A 185 -28.74 -29.16 -14.53
C GLN A 185 -28.47 -29.18 -13.01
N VAL A 186 -28.01 -28.04 -12.47
CA VAL A 186 -27.79 -27.87 -11.04
C VAL A 186 -28.96 -27.11 -10.42
N VAL A 187 -29.66 -27.80 -9.51
CA VAL A 187 -30.75 -27.25 -8.71
C VAL A 187 -30.36 -27.33 -7.24
N THR A 188 -30.61 -26.26 -6.51
CA THR A 188 -30.34 -26.18 -5.07
C THR A 188 -31.62 -26.06 -4.25
N ASP A 189 -31.69 -26.77 -3.13
CA ASP A 189 -32.66 -26.53 -2.06
C ASP A 189 -31.91 -26.04 -0.81
N LYS A 190 -32.29 -24.87 -0.29
CA LYS A 190 -31.65 -24.23 0.88
C LYS A 190 -30.11 -24.15 0.79
N GLY A 191 -29.58 -23.89 -0.40
CA GLY A 191 -28.15 -23.77 -0.66
C GLY A 191 -27.39 -25.09 -0.78
N LYS A 192 -28.07 -26.24 -0.72
CA LYS A 192 -27.48 -27.56 -1.00
C LYS A 192 -27.98 -28.10 -2.33
N LEU A 193 -27.16 -28.85 -3.04
CA LEU A 193 -27.61 -29.51 -4.25
C LEU A 193 -28.68 -30.56 -3.93
N THR A 194 -29.65 -30.72 -4.82
CA THR A 194 -30.56 -31.86 -4.77
C THR A 194 -29.77 -33.16 -5.00
N ALA A 195 -30.30 -34.31 -4.59
CA ALA A 195 -29.61 -35.60 -4.78
C ALA A 195 -29.30 -35.91 -6.25
N GLU A 196 -30.21 -35.53 -7.16
CA GLU A 196 -30.01 -35.71 -8.60
C GLU A 196 -28.89 -34.78 -9.14
N SER A 197 -28.93 -33.50 -8.76
CA SER A 197 -27.89 -32.54 -9.13
C SER A 197 -26.52 -32.89 -8.54
N GLU A 198 -26.47 -33.42 -7.31
CA GLU A 198 -25.23 -33.90 -6.68
C GLU A 198 -24.62 -35.06 -7.46
N GLN A 199 -25.42 -36.09 -7.79
CA GLN A 199 -24.94 -37.22 -8.59
C GLN A 199 -24.48 -36.79 -9.98
N TRP A 200 -25.20 -35.85 -10.59
CA TRP A 200 -24.79 -35.29 -11.88
C TRP A 200 -23.48 -34.51 -11.78
N ALA A 201 -23.36 -33.63 -10.78
CA ALA A 201 -22.15 -32.85 -10.52
C ALA A 201 -20.94 -33.76 -10.28
N GLN A 202 -21.09 -34.79 -9.45
CA GLN A 202 -20.08 -35.81 -9.21
C GLN A 202 -19.60 -36.46 -10.51
N ARG A 203 -20.53 -36.92 -11.37
CA ARG A 203 -20.16 -37.53 -12.67
C ARG A 203 -19.35 -36.57 -13.55
N GLN A 204 -19.71 -35.29 -13.59
CA GLN A 204 -18.96 -34.30 -14.39
C GLN A 204 -17.56 -34.05 -13.82
N ILE A 205 -17.45 -33.90 -12.50
CA ILE A 205 -16.17 -33.72 -11.80
C ILE A 205 -15.25 -34.91 -12.08
N ASP A 206 -15.75 -36.13 -11.90
CA ASP A 206 -14.97 -37.35 -12.10
C ASP A 206 -14.59 -37.56 -13.57
N THR A 207 -15.47 -37.21 -14.51
CA THR A 207 -15.18 -37.24 -15.95
C THR A 207 -14.02 -36.31 -16.29
N VAL A 208 -14.05 -35.07 -15.79
CA VAL A 208 -12.98 -34.09 -16.04
C VAL A 208 -11.68 -34.54 -15.37
N ARG A 209 -11.72 -35.02 -14.13
CA ARG A 209 -10.54 -35.55 -13.43
C ARG A 209 -9.86 -36.67 -14.19
N ALA A 210 -10.65 -37.63 -14.69
CA ALA A 210 -10.14 -38.76 -15.45
C ALA A 210 -9.38 -38.35 -16.72
N VAL A 211 -9.71 -37.20 -17.33
CA VAL A 211 -9.04 -36.73 -18.55
C VAL A 211 -7.94 -35.70 -18.30
N THR A 212 -7.96 -35.05 -17.13
CA THR A 212 -7.05 -33.96 -16.77
C THR A 212 -5.71 -34.51 -16.27
N GLY A 213 -5.71 -35.68 -15.61
CA GLY A 213 -4.51 -36.31 -15.06
C GLY A 213 -3.97 -35.58 -13.83
N ASN A 214 -2.87 -36.09 -13.27
CA ASN A 214 -2.28 -35.56 -12.04
C ASN A 214 -1.56 -34.22 -12.26
N GLY A 215 -1.67 -33.30 -11.30
CA GLY A 215 -0.84 -32.08 -11.24
C GLY A 215 -1.47 -30.82 -11.85
N LYS A 216 -2.63 -30.93 -12.48
CA LYS A 216 -3.46 -29.77 -12.88
C LYS A 216 -4.42 -29.39 -11.75
N VAL A 217 -4.86 -28.14 -11.75
CA VAL A 217 -5.81 -27.63 -10.76
C VAL A 217 -7.22 -27.62 -11.34
N LEU A 218 -8.18 -28.19 -10.62
CA LEU A 218 -9.58 -28.19 -10.97
C LEU A 218 -10.34 -27.15 -10.14
N VAL A 219 -11.03 -26.22 -10.80
CA VAL A 219 -11.91 -25.24 -10.13
C VAL A 219 -13.35 -25.52 -10.54
N VAL A 220 -14.16 -25.96 -9.59
CA VAL A 220 -15.57 -26.33 -9.82
C VAL A 220 -16.45 -25.13 -9.50
N TYR A 221 -17.05 -24.51 -10.53
CA TYR A 221 -17.95 -23.39 -10.39
C TYR A 221 -19.41 -23.86 -10.24
N VAL A 222 -19.97 -23.66 -9.05
CA VAL A 222 -21.30 -24.15 -8.67
C VAL A 222 -21.87 -23.34 -7.51
N ARG A 223 -23.11 -22.84 -7.61
CA ARG A 223 -23.78 -22.24 -6.45
C ARG A 223 -24.32 -23.37 -5.57
N GLY A 224 -23.88 -23.37 -4.31
CA GLY A 224 -24.25 -24.37 -3.32
C GLY A 224 -23.10 -25.30 -2.96
N THR A 225 -23.36 -26.21 -2.02
CA THR A 225 -22.35 -27.16 -1.54
C THR A 225 -22.47 -28.48 -2.29
N VAL A 226 -21.38 -28.88 -2.94
CA VAL A 226 -21.21 -30.23 -3.51
C VAL A 226 -20.53 -31.11 -2.46
N ALA A 227 -21.22 -32.12 -1.96
CA ALA A 227 -20.68 -33.00 -0.91
C ALA A 227 -19.45 -33.78 -1.41
N HIS A 228 -19.46 -34.21 -2.68
CA HIS A 228 -18.36 -34.93 -3.33
C HIS A 228 -17.01 -34.21 -3.18
N LEU A 229 -16.99 -32.88 -3.25
CA LEU A 229 -15.76 -32.07 -3.13
C LEU A 229 -15.07 -32.18 -1.76
N ASN A 230 -15.77 -32.67 -0.73
CA ASN A 230 -15.21 -32.89 0.60
C ASN A 230 -14.71 -34.32 0.83
N SER A 231 -14.80 -35.19 -0.18
CA SER A 231 -14.33 -36.58 -0.11
C SER A 231 -12.83 -36.67 0.12
N ALA A 232 -12.39 -37.73 0.80
CA ALA A 232 -10.98 -37.93 1.11
C ALA A 232 -10.12 -38.07 -0.15
N GLU A 233 -10.68 -38.62 -1.23
CA GLU A 233 -10.01 -38.72 -2.52
C GLU A 233 -9.68 -37.34 -3.09
N LEU A 234 -10.61 -36.37 -2.99
CA LEU A 234 -10.42 -35.04 -3.56
C LEU A 234 -9.59 -34.10 -2.68
N GLN A 235 -9.54 -34.33 -1.37
CA GLN A 235 -8.73 -33.51 -0.46
C GLN A 235 -7.23 -33.60 -0.73
N GLN A 236 -6.77 -34.71 -1.32
CA GLN A 236 -5.37 -34.89 -1.69
C GLN A 236 -5.03 -34.32 -3.07
N GLU A 237 -6.04 -33.86 -3.79
CA GLU A 237 -5.93 -33.32 -5.14
C GLU A 237 -6.09 -31.80 -5.15
N TYR A 238 -5.69 -31.16 -6.24
CA TYR A 238 -5.84 -29.72 -6.41
C TYR A 238 -7.23 -29.35 -6.91
N VAL A 239 -8.27 -29.68 -6.14
CA VAL A 239 -9.67 -29.40 -6.48
C VAL A 239 -10.23 -28.31 -5.55
N LEU A 240 -10.80 -27.26 -6.14
CA LEU A 240 -11.33 -26.09 -5.44
C LEU A 240 -12.78 -25.84 -5.84
N ALA A 241 -13.63 -25.46 -4.89
CA ALA A 241 -15.00 -25.04 -5.16
C ALA A 241 -15.08 -23.52 -5.28
N ALA A 242 -15.76 -23.00 -6.31
CA ALA A 242 -16.10 -21.59 -6.46
C ALA A 242 -17.62 -21.43 -6.50
N ASN A 243 -18.17 -20.66 -5.56
CA ASN A 243 -19.63 -20.49 -5.43
C ASN A 243 -20.17 -19.14 -5.94
N ASN A 244 -19.28 -18.28 -6.41
CA ASN A 244 -19.60 -17.00 -7.02
C ASN A 244 -18.47 -16.57 -7.98
N GLN A 245 -18.72 -15.54 -8.79
CA GLN A 245 -17.78 -15.10 -9.82
C GLN A 245 -16.44 -14.59 -9.25
N VAL A 246 -16.46 -13.95 -8.07
CA VAL A 246 -15.25 -13.46 -7.41
C VAL A 246 -14.36 -14.63 -6.98
N THR A 247 -14.94 -15.63 -6.32
CA THR A 247 -14.24 -16.86 -5.92
C THR A 247 -13.78 -17.68 -7.13
N LEU A 248 -14.54 -17.68 -8.24
CA LEU A 248 -14.13 -18.32 -9.48
C LEU A 248 -12.83 -17.73 -10.03
N VAL A 249 -12.79 -16.42 -10.23
CA VAL A 249 -11.60 -15.73 -10.75
C VAL A 249 -10.44 -15.83 -9.75
N GLY A 250 -10.72 -15.67 -8.46
CA GLY A 250 -9.73 -15.81 -7.40
C GLY A 250 -9.12 -17.22 -7.32
N HIS A 251 -9.93 -18.27 -7.39
CA HIS A 251 -9.46 -19.65 -7.36
C HIS A 251 -8.76 -20.06 -8.66
N ALA A 252 -9.18 -19.55 -9.82
CA ALA A 252 -8.42 -19.73 -11.06
C ALA A 252 -7.01 -19.11 -10.94
N GLY A 253 -6.92 -17.89 -10.38
CA GLY A 253 -5.65 -17.22 -10.10
C GLY A 253 -4.79 -17.99 -9.10
N ASN A 254 -5.36 -18.43 -7.99
CA ASN A 254 -4.65 -19.25 -7.00
C ASN A 254 -4.20 -20.59 -7.59
N GLY A 255 -5.03 -21.20 -8.45
CA GLY A 255 -4.72 -22.42 -9.18
C GLY A 255 -3.49 -22.28 -10.07
N ALA A 256 -3.25 -21.11 -10.65
CA ALA A 256 -2.03 -20.84 -11.42
C ALA A 256 -0.74 -21.07 -10.60
N TYR A 257 -0.72 -20.62 -9.34
CA TYR A 257 0.43 -20.83 -8.45
C TYR A 257 0.61 -22.28 -8.06
N VAL A 258 -0.50 -22.96 -7.75
CA VAL A 258 -0.47 -24.37 -7.38
C VAL A 258 0.02 -25.22 -8.56
N ALA A 259 -0.49 -24.97 -9.77
CA ALA A 259 -0.04 -25.66 -10.98
C ALA A 259 1.46 -25.43 -11.25
N LEU A 260 1.96 -24.20 -11.08
CA LEU A 260 3.40 -23.92 -11.19
C LEU A 260 4.22 -24.71 -10.17
N GLY A 261 3.77 -24.75 -8.91
CA GLY A 261 4.43 -25.53 -7.85
C GLY A 261 4.44 -27.03 -8.16
N ALA A 262 3.32 -27.57 -8.65
CA ALA A 262 3.18 -28.96 -9.03
C ALA A 262 4.15 -29.36 -10.16
N ARG A 263 4.25 -28.54 -11.22
CA ARG A 263 5.20 -28.77 -12.32
C ARG A 263 6.65 -28.79 -11.86
N ARG A 264 7.04 -27.88 -10.95
CA ARG A 264 8.40 -27.83 -10.40
C ARG A 264 8.76 -29.06 -9.56
N LYS A 265 7.77 -29.71 -8.93
CA LYS A 265 8.00 -30.94 -8.15
C LYS A 265 8.21 -32.17 -9.04
N GLN A 266 7.78 -32.12 -10.29
CA GLN A 266 7.90 -33.22 -11.26
C GLN A 266 9.21 -33.17 -12.07
N GLN A 267 9.95 -32.06 -12.02
CA GLN A 267 11.27 -31.87 -12.65
C GLN A 267 12.39 -32.26 -11.69
#